data_AF-A0A7M7N2M1-F1
#
_entry.id   AF-A0A7M7N2M1-F1
#
_cell.length_a   1.000
_cell.length_b   1.000
_cell.length_c   1.000
_cell.angle_alpha   90.00
_cell.angle_beta   90.00
_cell.angle_gamma   90.00
#
_symmetry.space_group_name_H-M   'P 1'
#
loop_
_entity.id
_entity.type
_entity.pdbx_description
1 polymer ?
#
loop_
_entity_poly.entity_id
_entity_poly.type
_entity_poly.pdbx_seq_one_letter_code
_entity_poly.pdbx_strand_id
1 'polypeptide(L)'
;MLWEVLTSFLSGHHYVILDVPLLLDGSALRRFIKYVLVVYCDEATQLDRLMSRNDLTQEDALQRINSQVPLEIKKKQADFVIDNNGSLTATKQQVLELYERLEGSYAHWKLRSFLLGSLVLLGGGAYKLYSFL
;
A
#
# COMPACT_ATOMS: atom_id res chain seq x y z
N MET A 1 -11.88 -6.78 -1.24
CA MET A 1 -10.89 -5.72 -1.54
C MET A 1 -11.50 -4.35 -1.86
N LEU A 2 -12.04 -4.06 -3.07
CA LEU A 2 -12.48 -2.67 -3.39
C LEU A 2 -13.59 -2.16 -2.46
N TRP A 3 -14.57 -3.02 -2.18
CA TRP A 3 -15.66 -2.69 -1.26
C TRP A 3 -15.15 -2.37 0.15
N GLU A 4 -14.20 -3.14 0.67
CA GLU A 4 -13.59 -2.86 1.99
C GLU A 4 -12.83 -1.53 2.02
N VAL A 5 -12.15 -1.17 0.93
CA VAL A 5 -11.49 0.13 0.81
C VAL A 5 -12.53 1.25 0.85
N LEU A 6 -13.63 1.11 0.11
CA LEU A 6 -14.71 2.08 0.09
C LEU A 6 -15.40 2.20 1.45
N THR A 7 -15.74 1.08 2.10
CA THR A 7 -16.35 1.10 3.42
C THR A 7 -15.43 1.71 4.46
N SER A 8 -14.13 1.39 4.42
CA SER A 8 -13.13 1.99 5.32
C SER A 8 -13.04 3.50 5.14
N PHE A 9 -13.03 3.96 3.88
CA PHE A 9 -13.02 5.38 3.53
C PHE A 9 -14.26 6.11 4.06
N LEU A 10 -15.46 5.52 3.87
CA LEU A 10 -16.73 6.07 4.34
C LEU A 10 -16.85 6.05 5.87
N SER A 11 -16.25 5.07 6.54
CA SER A 11 -16.26 4.92 8.00
C SER A 11 -15.31 5.87 8.73
N GLY A 12 -14.61 6.75 8.03
CA GLY A 12 -13.79 7.78 8.65
C GLY A 12 -12.30 7.46 8.79
N HIS A 13 -11.85 6.24 8.47
CA HIS A 13 -10.44 5.83 8.59
C HIS A 13 -9.50 6.77 7.80
N HIS A 14 -8.33 7.05 8.36
CA HIS A 14 -7.35 7.98 7.78
C HIS A 14 -6.63 7.39 6.55
N TYR A 15 -6.36 6.09 6.57
CA TYR A 15 -5.71 5.34 5.49
C TYR A 15 -6.09 3.86 5.56
N VAL A 16 -5.78 3.13 4.48
CA VAL A 16 -5.94 1.66 4.38
C VAL A 16 -4.62 1.08 3.89
N ILE A 17 -4.16 0.01 4.53
CA ILE A 17 -2.97 -0.74 4.12
C ILE A 17 -3.43 -1.93 3.28
N LEU A 18 -2.85 -2.07 2.08
CA LEU A 18 -3.13 -3.17 1.18
C LEU A 18 -1.88 -4.02 1.03
N ASP A 19 -1.93 -5.28 1.45
CA ASP A 19 -0.86 -6.25 1.23
C ASP A 19 -1.03 -6.89 -0.16
N VAL A 20 -0.18 -6.49 -1.10
CA VAL A 20 -0.28 -6.87 -2.52
C VAL A 20 1.11 -7.27 -3.05
N PRO A 21 1.45 -8.58 -3.07
CA PRO A 21 2.78 -9.06 -3.44
C PRO A 21 3.28 -8.63 -4.83
N LEU A 22 2.36 -8.54 -5.80
CA LEU A 22 2.65 -8.21 -7.21
C LEU A 22 2.38 -6.74 -7.57
N LEU A 23 2.30 -5.83 -6.58
CA LEU A 23 1.93 -4.44 -6.83
C LEU A 23 2.87 -3.76 -7.84
N LEU A 24 4.17 -4.03 -7.73
CA LEU A 24 5.21 -3.45 -8.60
C LEU A 24 5.51 -4.31 -9.84
N ASP A 25 4.85 -5.46 -9.97
CA ASP A 25 5.07 -6.42 -11.05
C ASP A 25 4.06 -6.23 -12.21
N GLY A 26 3.49 -5.02 -12.34
CA GLY A 26 2.58 -4.65 -13.42
C GLY A 26 1.11 -4.49 -13.03
N SER A 27 0.78 -4.46 -11.73
CA SER A 27 -0.60 -4.29 -11.28
C SER A 27 -1.18 -2.93 -11.67
N ALA A 28 -2.35 -2.93 -12.32
CA ALA A 28 -3.13 -1.71 -12.59
C ALA A 28 -3.50 -0.95 -11.31
N LEU A 29 -3.50 -1.64 -10.15
CA LEU A 29 -3.77 -1.06 -8.84
C LEU A 29 -2.75 0.02 -8.47
N ARG A 30 -1.50 -0.05 -8.95
CA ARG A 30 -0.42 0.91 -8.64
C ARG A 30 -0.83 2.37 -8.88
N ARG A 31 -1.68 2.63 -9.88
CA ARG A 31 -2.19 3.97 -10.22
C ARG A 31 -3.12 4.56 -9.16
N PHE A 32 -3.72 3.72 -8.33
CA PHE A 32 -4.64 4.10 -7.26
C PHE A 32 -3.98 4.10 -5.88
N ILE A 33 -2.70 3.72 -5.80
CA ILE A 33 -1.94 3.69 -4.55
C ILE A 33 -1.15 4.99 -4.40
N LYS A 34 -1.38 5.68 -3.27
CA LYS A 34 -0.68 6.92 -2.94
C LYS A 34 0.77 6.68 -2.51
N TYR A 35 0.99 5.70 -1.65
CA TYR A 35 2.31 5.36 -1.12
C TYR A 35 2.56 3.86 -1.23
N VAL A 36 3.74 3.48 -1.69
CA VAL A 36 4.23 2.10 -1.73
C VAL A 36 5.24 1.90 -0.61
N LEU A 37 4.95 0.93 0.25
CA LEU A 37 5.84 0.47 1.30
C LEU A 37 6.50 -0.85 0.85
N VAL A 38 7.82 -0.93 0.93
CA VAL A 38 8.57 -2.17 0.69
C VAL A 38 9.27 -2.59 1.97
N VAL A 39 9.01 -3.82 2.41
CA VAL A 39 9.80 -4.47 3.45
C VAL A 39 10.99 -5.15 2.78
N TYR A 40 12.19 -4.71 3.12
CA TYR A 40 13.43 -5.10 2.46
C TYR A 40 14.27 -6.01 3.35
N CYS A 41 14.90 -7.02 2.76
CA CYS A 41 16.04 -7.74 3.34
C CYS A 41 17.04 -8.09 2.23
N ASP A 42 18.28 -8.38 2.59
CA ASP A 42 19.28 -8.86 1.63
C ASP A 42 18.89 -10.24 1.06
N GLU A 43 19.47 -10.59 -0.09
CA GLU A 43 19.12 -11.81 -0.83
C GLU A 43 19.43 -13.08 -0.03
N ALA A 44 20.52 -13.09 0.74
CA ALA A 44 20.91 -14.22 1.56
C ALA A 44 19.88 -14.48 2.68
N THR A 45 19.46 -13.43 3.37
CA THR A 45 18.43 -13.45 4.41
C THR A 45 17.07 -13.80 3.82
N GLN A 46 16.74 -13.30 2.62
CA GLN A 46 15.51 -13.64 1.92
C GLN A 46 15.45 -15.14 1.61
N LEU A 47 16.53 -15.68 1.05
CA LEU A 47 16.66 -17.09 0.70
C LEU A 47 16.55 -17.98 1.95
N ASP A 48 17.34 -17.69 2.98
CA ASP A 48 17.36 -18.46 4.23
C ASP A 48 15.98 -18.50 4.91
N ARG A 49 15.30 -17.35 5.00
CA ARG A 49 13.94 -17.27 5.56
C ARG A 49 12.91 -17.98 4.70
N LEU A 50 13.02 -17.90 3.37
CA LEU A 50 12.09 -18.56 2.47
C LEU A 50 12.24 -20.09 2.56
N MET A 51 13.46 -20.60 2.58
CA MET A 51 13.74 -22.02 2.78
C MET A 51 13.23 -22.50 4.13
N SER A 52 13.57 -21.79 5.21
CA SER A 52 13.19 -22.15 6.58
C SER A 52 11.67 -22.12 6.83
N ARG A 53 10.94 -21.21 6.18
CA ARG A 53 9.50 -21.06 6.38
C ARG A 53 8.68 -22.06 5.56
N ASN A 54 9.18 -22.44 4.39
CA ASN A 54 8.42 -23.19 3.39
C ASN A 54 8.98 -24.61 3.13
N ASP A 55 9.99 -25.04 3.90
CA ASP A 55 10.69 -26.32 3.76
C ASP A 55 11.14 -26.59 2.30
N LEU A 56 11.75 -25.57 1.68
CA LEU A 56 12.18 -25.61 0.28
C LEU A 56 13.67 -25.96 0.14
N THR A 57 14.01 -26.60 -0.97
CA THR A 57 15.40 -26.66 -1.43
C THR A 57 15.89 -25.27 -1.82
N GLN A 58 17.21 -25.10 -1.86
CA GLN A 58 17.83 -23.85 -2.28
C GLN A 58 17.44 -23.50 -3.72
N GLU A 59 17.42 -24.50 -4.60
CA GLU A 59 17.04 -24.35 -6.01
C GLU A 59 15.59 -23.86 -6.16
N ASP A 60 14.64 -24.48 -5.46
CA ASP A 60 13.22 -24.08 -5.50
C ASP A 60 13.01 -22.66 -4.96
N ALA A 61 13.71 -22.32 -3.87
CA ALA A 61 13.64 -21.00 -3.28
C ALA A 61 14.20 -19.92 -4.22
N LEU A 62 15.34 -20.17 -4.87
CA LEU A 62 15.93 -19.28 -5.87
C LEU A 62 15.04 -19.13 -7.10
N GLN A 63 14.44 -20.21 -7.61
CA GLN A 63 13.50 -20.11 -8.73
C GLN A 63 12.32 -19.20 -8.39
N ARG A 64 11.76 -19.32 -7.19
CA ARG A 64 10.68 -18.44 -6.72
C ARG A 64 11.12 -16.99 -6.60
N ILE A 65 12.28 -16.72 -5.99
CA ILE A 65 12.82 -15.36 -5.87
C ILE A 65 13.03 -14.74 -7.26
N ASN A 66 13.66 -15.48 -8.17
CA ASN A 66 14.00 -15.01 -9.52
C ASN A 66 12.78 -14.86 -10.45
N SER A 67 11.65 -15.50 -10.14
CA SER A 67 10.40 -15.32 -10.89
C SER A 67 9.73 -13.96 -10.66
N GLN A 68 10.14 -13.22 -9.63
CA GLN A 68 9.60 -11.91 -9.29
C GLN A 68 10.62 -10.81 -9.61
N VAL A 69 10.16 -9.56 -9.65
CA VAL A 69 11.08 -8.42 -9.77
C VAL A 69 12.01 -8.36 -8.55
N PRO A 70 13.34 -8.21 -8.74
CA PRO A 70 14.32 -8.13 -7.66
C PRO A 70 13.95 -7.11 -6.59
N LEU A 71 14.20 -7.47 -5.33
CA LEU A 71 13.82 -6.63 -4.18
C LEU A 71 14.54 -5.26 -4.20
N GLU A 72 15.76 -5.22 -4.73
CA GLU A 72 16.50 -3.96 -4.98
C GLU A 72 15.78 -3.01 -5.94
N ILE A 73 15.12 -3.56 -6.97
CA ILE A 73 14.33 -2.76 -7.90
C ILE A 73 13.04 -2.29 -7.22
N LYS A 74 12.38 -3.16 -6.44
CA LYS A 74 11.19 -2.79 -5.66
C LYS A 74 11.50 -1.66 -4.66
N LYS A 75 12.63 -1.75 -3.96
CA LYS A 75 13.15 -0.73 -3.03
C LYS A 75 13.30 0.65 -3.69
N LYS A 76 13.80 0.71 -4.93
CA LYS A 76 13.97 1.98 -5.67
C LYS A 76 12.65 2.64 -6.09
N GLN A 77 11.57 1.87 -6.19
CA GLN A 77 10.24 2.36 -6.59
C GLN A 77 9.32 2.65 -5.39
N ALA A 78 9.80 2.38 -4.17
CA ALA A 78 9.04 2.54 -2.95
C ALA A 78 9.08 4.00 -2.46
N ASP A 79 7.97 4.45 -1.91
CA ASP A 79 7.88 5.71 -1.18
C ASP A 79 8.48 5.56 0.23
N PHE A 80 8.36 4.36 0.81
CA PHE A 80 8.89 3.99 2.11
C PHE A 80 9.55 2.62 2.06
N VAL A 81 10.65 2.46 2.78
CA VAL A 81 11.37 1.19 2.91
C VAL A 81 11.52 0.88 4.39
N ILE A 82 11.14 -0.34 4.79
CA ILE A 82 11.46 -0.88 6.12
C ILE A 82 12.55 -1.92 5.96
N ASP A 83 13.70 -1.68 6.58
CA ASP A 83 14.79 -2.65 6.63
C ASP A 83 14.51 -3.73 7.68
N ASN A 84 14.47 -4.98 7.22
CA ASN A 84 14.20 -6.18 8.02
C ASN A 84 15.41 -7.14 8.09
N ASN A 85 16.62 -6.62 7.86
CA ASN A 85 17.88 -7.34 8.09
C ASN A 85 18.28 -7.36 9.58
N GLY A 86 17.87 -6.33 10.33
CA GLY A 86 18.21 -6.17 11.74
C GLY A 86 17.32 -6.97 12.70
N SER A 87 17.32 -6.54 13.96
CA SER A 87 16.45 -7.12 14.99
C SER A 87 14.98 -6.74 14.79
N LEU A 88 14.07 -7.57 15.30
CA LEU A 88 12.64 -7.26 15.31
C LEU A 88 12.33 -5.91 15.97
N THR A 89 13.10 -5.53 17.00
CA THR A 89 12.95 -4.22 17.67
C THR A 89 13.28 -3.07 16.73
N ALA A 90 14.35 -3.18 15.94
CA ALA A 90 14.71 -2.17 14.94
C ALA A 90 13.65 -2.05 13.83
N THR A 91 13.10 -3.18 13.37
CA THR A 91 12.01 -3.20 12.39
C THR A 91 10.75 -2.54 12.97
N LYS A 92 10.40 -2.85 14.23
CA LYS A 92 9.26 -2.24 14.92
C LYS A 92 9.39 -0.73 15.05
N GLN A 93 10.58 -0.24 15.37
CA GLN A 93 10.84 1.19 15.49
C GLN A 93 10.58 1.92 14.16
N GLN A 94 11.09 1.38 13.05
CA GLN A 94 10.83 1.95 11.72
C GLN A 94 9.33 1.96 11.36
N VAL A 95 8.59 0.92 11.75
CA VAL A 95 7.14 0.86 11.56
C VAL A 95 6.42 1.94 12.36
N LEU A 96 6.82 2.17 13.61
CA LEU A 96 6.22 3.19 14.47
C LEU A 96 6.47 4.60 13.92
N GLU A 97 7.68 4.88 13.46
CA GLU A 97 8.00 6.17 12.82
C GLU A 97 7.17 6.41 11.55
N LEU A 98 6.98 5.36 10.75
CA LEU A 98 6.10 5.44 9.58
C LEU A 98 4.64 5.64 9.99
N TYR A 99 4.17 4.96 11.02
CA TYR A 99 2.82 5.09 11.56
C TYR A 99 2.52 6.54 11.97
N GLU A 100 3.39 7.15 12.77
CA GLU A 100 3.23 8.55 13.21
C GLU A 100 3.18 9.51 12.01
N ARG A 101 4.03 9.28 11.01
CA ARG A 101 4.04 10.09 9.78
C ARG A 101 2.75 9.96 8.97
N LEU A 102 2.15 8.76 8.91
CA LEU A 102 0.91 8.53 8.18
C LEU A 102 -0.31 9.08 8.92
N GLU A 103 -0.35 8.95 10.26
CA GLU A 103 -1.42 9.52 11.09
C GLU A 103 -1.47 11.05 11.02
N GLY A 104 -0.32 11.72 10.95
CA GLY A 104 -0.25 13.17 10.78
C GLY A 104 -0.73 13.69 9.41
N SER A 105 -1.12 12.82 8.48
CA SER A 105 -1.47 13.19 7.12
C SER A 105 -2.93 13.60 6.94
N TYR A 106 -3.14 14.87 6.60
CA TYR A 106 -4.46 15.43 6.26
C TYR A 106 -4.95 15.10 4.83
N ALA A 107 -4.29 14.18 4.13
CA ALA A 107 -4.61 13.85 2.74
C ALA A 107 -6.07 13.37 2.56
N HIS A 108 -6.56 12.58 3.51
CA HIS A 108 -7.91 12.01 3.46
C HIS A 108 -9.00 13.10 3.59
N TRP A 109 -8.77 14.14 4.40
CA TRP A 109 -9.69 15.28 4.51
C TRP A 109 -9.84 16.03 3.19
N LYS A 110 -8.73 16.29 2.48
CA LYS A 110 -8.78 16.94 1.16
C LYS A 110 -9.63 16.15 0.17
N LEU A 111 -9.44 14.82 0.13
CA LEU A 111 -10.20 13.94 -0.76
C LEU A 111 -11.70 13.93 -0.41
N ARG A 112 -12.03 13.87 0.89
CA ARG A 112 -13.42 13.92 1.37
C ARG A 112 -14.09 15.24 1.05
N SER A 113 -13.42 16.37 1.30
CA SER A 113 -13.97 17.70 1.00
C SER A 113 -14.23 17.87 -0.50
N PHE A 114 -13.34 17.37 -1.36
CA PHE A 114 -13.55 17.37 -2.81
C PHE A 114 -14.76 16.53 -3.22
N LEU A 115 -14.89 15.30 -2.70
CA LEU A 115 -16.01 14.43 -2.99
C LEU A 115 -17.35 15.03 -2.54
N LEU A 116 -17.39 15.55 -1.31
CA LEU A 116 -18.57 16.22 -0.77
C LEU A 116 -18.97 17.43 -1.64
N GLY A 117 -18.00 18.27 -2.01
CA GLY A 117 -18.24 19.40 -2.90
C GLY A 117 -18.81 18.99 -4.26
N SER A 118 -18.27 17.92 -4.85
CA SER A 118 -18.75 17.41 -6.14
C SER A 118 -20.19 16.88 -6.07
N LEU A 119 -20.55 16.19 -5.00
CA LEU A 119 -21.92 15.70 -4.77
C LEU A 119 -22.93 16.83 -4.61
N VAL A 120 -22.57 17.89 -3.87
CA VAL A 120 -23.42 19.07 -3.70
C VAL A 120 -23.66 19.79 -5.03
N LEU A 121 -22.63 19.94 -5.85
CA LEU A 121 -22.74 20.56 -7.18
C LEU A 121 -23.63 19.75 -8.13
N LEU A 122 -23.44 18.43 -8.20
CA LEU A 122 -24.26 17.54 -9.02
C LEU A 122 -25.72 17.52 -8.57
N GLY A 123 -25.96 17.41 -7.25
CA GLY A 123 -27.31 17.43 -6.68
C GLY A 123 -28.03 18.76 -6.93
N GLY A 124 -27.35 19.89 -6.73
CA GLY A 124 -27.91 21.21 -6.99
C GLY A 124 -28.23 21.45 -8.47
N GLY A 125 -27.37 20.96 -9.38
CA GLY A 125 -27.61 21.00 -10.82
C GLY A 125 -28.81 20.14 -11.24
N ALA A 126 -28.89 18.90 -10.73
CA ALA A 126 -30.02 18.00 -10.98
C ALA A 126 -31.33 18.58 -10.46
N TYR A 127 -31.33 19.17 -9.26
CA TYR A 127 -32.51 19.84 -8.69
C TYR A 127 -32.96 21.01 -9.57
N LYS A 128 -32.04 21.87 -10.01
CA LYS A 128 -32.37 22.98 -10.93
C LYS A 128 -32.97 22.47 -12.25
N LEU A 129 -32.42 21.41 -12.82
CA LEU A 129 -32.93 20.82 -14.05
C LEU A 129 -34.33 20.22 -13.86
N TYR A 130 -34.55 19.49 -12.75
CA TYR A 130 -35.86 18.95 -12.39
C TYR A 130 -36.91 20.05 -12.16
N SER A 131 -36.53 21.16 -11.50
CA SER A 131 -37.45 22.30 -11.29
C SER A 131 -37.79 23.09 -12.56
N PHE A 132 -37.06 22.84 -13.65
CA PHE A 132 -37.24 23.52 -14.94
C PHE A 132 -38.03 22.66 -15.96
N LEU A 133 -38.20 21.36 -15.68
CA LEU A 133 -38.99 20.41 -16.46
C LEU A 133 -40.41 20.28 -15.87
#